data_AF-U5E945-F1
#
_entry.id   AF-U5E945-F1
#
_cell.length_a   1.000
_cell.length_b   1.000
_cell.length_c   1.000
_cell.angle_alpha   90.00
_cell.angle_beta   90.00
_cell.angle_gamma   90.00
#
_symmetry.space_group_name_H-M   'P 1'
#
loop_
_entity.id
_entity.type
_entity.pdbx_description
1 polymer ?
#
loop_
_entity_poly.entity_id
_entity_poly.type
_entity_poly.pdbx_seq_one_letter_code
_entity_poly.pdbx_strand_id
1 'polypeptide(L)'
;MYSLHSCCAHGREAEAAANQFASALLMPRNDVLAVGLRNPSVAQIIRAKARWNVSATALANRLHALGLMTDWTYRAALVELSKRGFRSAEPGSALVHESSQVLDRVLAGLRGQGMTVRDIAKEFGLTPQGVTEYLFGLTMTQHEGNGSRTVADGSPRPRLTVVRDYVSAGYTVRTFVLRAVRTAESLRFLGVRTGRV
;
A
#
# COMPACT_ATOMS: atom_id res chain seq x y z
N MET A 1 27.94 3.28 36.29
CA MET A 1 27.72 4.32 35.28
C MET A 1 27.95 3.69 33.92
N TYR A 2 26.95 2.99 33.38
CA TYR A 2 27.07 2.28 32.10
C TYR A 2 26.71 3.22 30.96
N SER A 3 27.66 3.35 30.03
CA SER A 3 27.60 4.20 28.86
C SER A 3 26.50 3.71 27.91
N LEU A 4 25.34 4.40 27.91
CA LEU A 4 24.32 4.32 26.87
C LEU A 4 24.76 5.19 25.68
N HIS A 5 25.89 4.85 25.07
CA HIS A 5 26.40 5.53 23.88
C HIS A 5 26.75 4.49 22.82
N SER A 6 26.14 4.64 21.63
CA SER A 6 26.46 3.97 20.36
C SER A 6 25.46 2.91 19.85
N CYS A 7 24.17 3.27 19.74
CA CYS A 7 23.25 2.56 18.82
C CYS A 7 22.94 3.38 17.54
N CYS A 8 23.17 4.69 17.54
CA CYS A 8 22.67 5.60 16.50
C CYS A 8 23.70 6.01 15.43
N ALA A 9 24.99 5.68 15.59
CA ALA A 9 26.03 5.98 14.59
C ALA A 9 26.13 4.95 13.46
N HIS A 10 25.68 3.71 13.69
CA HIS A 10 25.76 2.61 12.72
C HIS A 10 24.63 2.58 11.69
N GLY A 11 23.60 3.44 11.82
CA GLY A 11 22.38 3.36 11.01
C GLY A 11 22.62 3.50 9.51
N ARG A 12 23.31 4.55 9.06
CA ARG A 12 23.50 4.81 7.62
C ARG A 12 24.37 3.78 6.92
N GLU A 13 25.45 3.33 7.58
CA GLU A 13 26.33 2.30 7.02
C GLU A 13 25.64 0.94 7.00
N ALA A 14 24.91 0.59 8.06
CA ALA A 14 24.11 -0.63 8.11
C ALA A 14 22.98 -0.61 7.07
N GLU A 15 22.29 0.52 6.88
CA GLU A 15 21.28 0.72 5.84
C GLU A 15 21.90 0.56 4.44
N ALA A 16 23.06 1.17 4.19
CA ALA A 16 23.76 1.04 2.91
C ALA A 16 24.17 -0.42 2.65
N ALA A 17 24.71 -1.11 3.64
CA ALA A 17 25.08 -2.52 3.55
C ALA A 17 23.85 -3.42 3.34
N ALA A 18 22.75 -3.16 4.06
CA ALA A 18 21.49 -3.87 3.89
C ALA A 18 20.90 -3.66 2.50
N ASN A 19 20.93 -2.42 1.99
CA ASN A 19 20.49 -2.11 0.62
C ASN A 19 21.36 -2.82 -0.42
N GLN A 20 22.68 -2.86 -0.22
CA GLN A 20 23.60 -3.57 -1.11
C GLN A 20 23.30 -5.08 -1.10
N PHE A 21 23.14 -5.67 0.09
CA PHE A 21 22.77 -7.07 0.26
C PHE A 21 21.44 -7.40 -0.43
N ALA A 22 20.37 -6.66 -0.11
CA ALA A 22 19.05 -6.87 -0.69
C ALA A 22 19.07 -6.73 -2.22
N SER A 23 19.76 -5.72 -2.76
CA SER A 23 19.90 -5.55 -4.21
C SER A 23 20.64 -6.71 -4.86
N ALA A 24 21.66 -7.29 -4.22
CA ALA A 24 22.40 -8.42 -4.76
C ALA A 24 21.60 -9.72 -4.69
N LEU A 25 20.78 -9.89 -3.65
CA LEU A 25 19.88 -11.02 -3.48
C LEU A 25 18.75 -11.00 -4.52
N LEU A 26 18.09 -9.85 -4.70
CA LEU A 26 16.97 -9.68 -5.64
C LEU A 26 17.43 -9.62 -7.10
N MET A 27 18.60 -9.05 -7.36
CA MET A 27 19.16 -8.86 -8.70
C MET A 27 20.56 -9.49 -8.81
N PRO A 28 20.64 -10.82 -9.01
CA PRO A 28 21.91 -11.53 -9.12
C PRO A 28 22.78 -10.98 -10.25
N ARG A 29 24.08 -10.87 -10.02
CA ARG A 29 25.04 -10.26 -10.97
C ARG A 29 24.93 -10.85 -12.38
N ASN A 30 24.92 -12.17 -12.49
CA ASN A 30 24.91 -12.85 -13.79
C ASN A 30 23.63 -12.58 -14.57
N ASP A 31 22.48 -12.54 -13.89
CA ASP A 31 21.19 -12.26 -14.54
C ASP A 31 21.11 -10.81 -15.03
N VAL A 32 21.56 -9.84 -14.21
CA VAL A 32 21.60 -8.43 -14.63
C VAL A 32 22.52 -8.23 -15.84
N LEU A 33 23.68 -8.88 -15.87
CA LEU A 33 24.61 -8.80 -16.99
C LEU A 33 24.03 -9.44 -18.27
N ALA A 34 23.26 -10.52 -18.14
CA ALA A 34 22.62 -11.18 -19.26
C ALA A 34 21.57 -10.30 -19.96
N VAL A 35 20.92 -9.38 -19.24
CA VAL A 35 19.99 -8.41 -19.85
C VAL A 35 20.71 -7.34 -20.66
N GLY A 36 22.01 -7.09 -20.39
CA GLY A 36 22.83 -6.21 -21.23
C GLY A 36 22.51 -4.71 -21.11
N LEU A 37 21.97 -4.27 -19.96
CA LEU A 37 21.63 -2.86 -19.71
C LEU A 37 22.88 -2.00 -19.46
N ARG A 38 23.58 -1.58 -20.51
CA ARG A 38 24.70 -0.63 -20.43
C ARG A 38 24.22 0.80 -20.66
N ASN A 39 24.49 1.69 -19.70
CA ASN A 39 24.05 3.10 -19.68
C ASN A 39 22.57 3.27 -20.13
N PRO A 40 21.61 2.54 -19.54
CA PRO A 40 20.23 2.60 -19.98
C PRO A 40 19.61 3.98 -19.70
N SER A 41 18.69 4.39 -20.57
CA SER A 41 17.78 5.49 -20.32
C SER A 41 16.84 5.18 -19.15
N VAL A 42 16.30 6.21 -18.51
CA VAL A 42 15.31 6.07 -17.43
C VAL A 42 14.09 5.25 -17.86
N ALA A 43 13.66 5.40 -19.12
CA ALA A 43 12.57 4.60 -19.67
C ALA A 43 12.91 3.10 -19.76
N GLN A 44 14.15 2.75 -20.09
CA GLN A 44 14.61 1.36 -20.08
C GLN A 44 14.68 0.81 -18.65
N ILE A 45 15.14 1.60 -17.68
CA ILE A 45 15.15 1.22 -16.25
C ILE A 45 13.72 0.93 -15.77
N ILE A 46 12.76 1.81 -16.05
CA ILE A 46 11.36 1.65 -15.63
C ILE A 46 10.74 0.38 -16.24
N ARG A 47 11.05 0.05 -17.50
CA ARG A 47 10.56 -1.19 -18.12
C ARG A 47 11.23 -2.44 -17.54
N ALA A 48 12.54 -2.38 -17.33
CA ALA A 48 13.31 -3.54 -16.89
C ALA A 48 13.06 -3.92 -15.42
N LYS A 49 12.68 -2.97 -14.55
CA LYS A 49 12.46 -3.21 -13.12
C LYS A 49 11.46 -4.34 -12.83
N ALA A 50 10.47 -4.53 -13.72
CA ALA A 50 9.43 -5.53 -13.58
C ALA A 50 9.98 -6.97 -13.58
N ARG A 51 11.12 -7.23 -14.24
CA ARG A 51 11.76 -8.56 -14.29
C ARG A 51 12.14 -9.06 -12.90
N TRP A 52 12.65 -8.18 -12.05
CA TRP A 52 13.06 -8.51 -10.68
C TRP A 52 12.06 -8.04 -9.64
N ASN A 53 10.97 -7.42 -10.07
CA ASN A 53 9.92 -6.91 -9.19
C ASN A 53 10.46 -5.92 -8.13
N VAL A 54 11.35 -5.02 -8.57
CA VAL A 54 12.06 -4.05 -7.72
C VAL A 54 11.69 -2.61 -8.10
N SER A 55 12.05 -1.68 -7.22
CA SER A 55 11.95 -0.26 -7.52
C SER A 55 12.88 0.17 -8.65
N ALA A 56 12.48 1.21 -9.38
CA ALA A 56 13.32 1.78 -10.45
C ALA A 56 14.64 2.33 -9.89
N THR A 57 14.60 2.89 -8.68
CA THR A 57 15.78 3.40 -7.97
C THR A 57 16.70 2.27 -7.51
N ALA A 58 16.15 1.15 -7.02
CA ALA A 58 16.94 -0.03 -6.65
C ALA A 58 17.65 -0.62 -7.89
N LEU A 59 16.97 -0.71 -9.03
CA LEU A 59 17.59 -1.16 -10.27
C LEU A 59 18.72 -0.20 -10.72
N ALA A 60 18.50 1.12 -10.67
CA ALA A 60 19.54 2.10 -10.98
C ALA A 60 20.77 1.97 -10.06
N ASN A 61 20.55 1.80 -8.75
CA ASN A 61 21.61 1.55 -7.78
C ASN A 61 22.39 0.27 -8.11
N ARG A 62 21.69 -0.80 -8.50
CA ARG A 62 22.31 -2.08 -8.85
C ARG A 62 23.15 -1.98 -10.11
N LEU A 63 22.67 -1.29 -11.14
CA LEU A 63 23.41 -1.08 -12.38
C LEU A 63 24.69 -0.25 -12.15
N HIS A 64 24.61 0.79 -11.31
CA HIS A 64 25.77 1.56 -10.88
C HIS A 64 26.77 0.70 -10.08
N ALA A 65 26.30 -0.08 -9.10
CA ALA A 65 27.14 -0.98 -8.32
C ALA A 65 27.86 -2.06 -9.15
N LEU A 66 27.31 -2.44 -10.31
CA LEU A 66 27.93 -3.38 -11.25
C LEU A 66 28.80 -2.70 -12.33
N GLY A 67 28.94 -1.38 -12.31
CA GLY A 67 29.71 -0.61 -13.30
C GLY A 67 29.03 -0.54 -14.68
N LEU A 68 27.72 -0.79 -14.75
CA LEU A 68 26.94 -0.71 -15.99
C LEU A 68 26.42 0.71 -16.27
N MET A 69 26.51 1.60 -15.28
CA MET A 69 26.22 3.02 -15.37
C MET A 69 27.40 3.82 -14.82
N THR A 70 27.75 4.92 -15.48
CA THR A 70 28.71 5.90 -14.95
C THR A 70 28.11 6.69 -13.78
N ASP A 71 28.94 7.28 -12.92
CA ASP A 71 28.45 8.14 -11.82
C ASP A 71 27.56 9.28 -12.32
N TRP A 72 27.91 9.87 -13.46
CA TRP A 72 27.13 10.95 -14.06
C TRP A 72 25.75 10.47 -14.53
N THR A 73 25.70 9.37 -15.28
CA THR A 73 24.42 8.81 -15.78
C THR A 73 23.54 8.33 -14.63
N TYR A 74 24.13 7.76 -13.59
CA TYR A 74 23.44 7.35 -12.37
C TYR A 74 22.79 8.53 -11.64
N ARG A 75 23.55 9.61 -11.38
CA ARG A 75 23.01 10.83 -10.73
C ARG A 75 21.89 11.45 -11.55
N ALA A 76 22.07 11.56 -12.87
CA ALA A 76 21.05 12.09 -13.77
C ALA A 76 19.77 11.23 -13.74
N ALA A 77 19.91 9.90 -13.77
CA ALA A 77 18.79 8.97 -13.70
C ALA A 77 18.01 9.10 -12.37
N LEU A 78 18.71 9.22 -11.24
CA LEU A 78 18.06 9.39 -9.93
C LEU A 78 17.26 10.70 -9.82
N VAL A 79 17.79 11.80 -10.36
CA VAL A 79 17.08 13.08 -10.40
C VAL A 79 15.81 12.96 -11.23
N GLU A 80 15.91 12.36 -12.41
CA GLU A 80 14.76 12.18 -13.31
C GLU A 80 13.71 11.22 -12.73
N LEU A 81 14.13 10.12 -12.10
CA LEU A 81 13.23 9.22 -11.39
C LEU A 81 12.51 9.93 -10.23
N SER A 82 13.23 10.78 -9.49
CA SER A 82 12.64 11.57 -8.40
C SER A 82 11.59 12.56 -8.92
N LYS A 83 11.87 13.25 -10.04
CA LYS A 83 10.90 14.15 -10.69
C LYS A 83 9.63 13.43 -11.14
N ARG A 84 9.75 12.17 -11.54
CA ARG A 84 8.64 11.29 -11.92
C ARG A 84 7.93 10.62 -10.75
N GLY A 85 8.30 10.94 -9.51
CA GLY A 85 7.64 10.44 -8.29
C GLY A 85 8.11 9.07 -7.80
N PHE A 86 9.13 8.46 -8.43
CA PHE A 86 9.63 7.12 -8.06
C PHE A 86 10.36 7.05 -6.71
N ARG A 87 10.47 8.18 -6.00
CA ARG A 87 11.03 8.25 -4.65
C ARG A 87 9.99 7.97 -3.56
N SER A 88 8.74 8.36 -3.79
CA SER A 88 7.66 8.28 -2.80
C SER A 88 6.65 7.19 -3.12
N ALA A 89 6.48 6.86 -4.40
CA ALA A 89 5.58 5.83 -4.85
C ALA A 89 6.19 5.11 -6.04
N GLU A 90 5.61 3.99 -6.44
CA GLU A 90 5.95 3.34 -7.71
C GLU A 90 4.76 3.40 -8.66
N PRO A 91 4.62 4.51 -9.42
CA PRO A 91 3.54 4.65 -10.40
C PRO A 91 3.53 3.46 -11.37
N GLY A 92 2.36 2.84 -11.53
CA GLY A 92 2.16 1.68 -12.41
C GLY A 92 2.71 0.36 -11.87
N SER A 93 3.10 0.29 -10.59
CA SER A 93 3.44 -0.98 -9.95
C SER A 93 2.18 -1.80 -9.66
N ALA A 94 2.17 -3.07 -10.08
CA ALA A 94 1.15 -4.04 -9.74
C ALA A 94 1.51 -4.86 -8.48
N LEU A 95 2.56 -4.44 -7.76
CA LEU A 95 3.01 -5.10 -6.54
C LEU A 95 1.93 -5.05 -5.46
N VAL A 96 1.47 -6.22 -5.06
CA VAL A 96 0.63 -6.39 -3.88
C VAL A 96 1.54 -6.33 -2.66
N HIS A 97 1.10 -5.66 -1.59
CA HIS A 97 1.82 -5.71 -0.33
C HIS A 97 1.84 -7.14 0.20
N GLU A 98 3.02 -7.59 0.61
CA GLU A 98 3.16 -8.88 1.30
C GLU A 98 2.34 -8.85 2.61
N SER A 99 1.43 -9.82 2.78
CA SER A 99 0.63 -9.98 3.99
C SER A 99 1.06 -11.24 4.76
N SER A 100 0.95 -11.19 6.09
CA SER A 100 1.34 -12.33 6.94
C SER A 100 0.30 -13.44 6.88
N GLN A 101 0.62 -14.50 6.14
CA GLN A 101 -0.21 -15.72 6.09
C GLN A 101 -0.35 -16.39 7.46
N VAL A 102 0.64 -16.26 8.34
CA VAL A 102 0.61 -16.82 9.70
C VAL A 102 -0.43 -16.09 10.54
N LEU A 103 -0.45 -14.75 10.47
CA LEU A 103 -1.40 -13.94 11.23
C LEU A 103 -2.85 -14.26 10.82
N ASP A 104 -3.10 -14.35 9.51
CA ASP A 104 -4.40 -14.75 8.98
C ASP A 104 -4.85 -16.12 9.52
N ARG A 105 -3.95 -17.10 9.54
CA ARG A 105 -4.23 -18.45 10.05
C ARG A 105 -4.49 -18.47 11.55
N VAL A 106 -3.66 -17.77 12.34
CA VAL A 106 -3.82 -17.70 13.80
C VAL A 106 -5.16 -17.06 14.14
N LEU A 107 -5.52 -15.94 13.52
CA LEU A 107 -6.79 -15.27 13.78
C LEU A 107 -7.99 -16.06 13.25
N ALA A 108 -7.84 -16.81 12.16
CA ALA A 108 -8.87 -17.75 11.73
C ALA A 108 -9.07 -18.88 12.76
N GLY A 109 -7.98 -19.41 13.33
CA GLY A 109 -8.03 -20.43 14.39
C GLY A 109 -8.71 -19.93 15.67
N LEU A 110 -8.33 -18.74 16.15
CA LEU A 110 -8.94 -18.12 17.33
C LEU A 110 -10.45 -17.87 17.14
N ARG A 111 -10.85 -17.42 15.94
CA ARG A 111 -12.27 -17.29 15.58
C ARG A 111 -13.01 -18.63 15.57
N GLY A 112 -12.36 -19.70 15.09
CA GLY A 112 -12.92 -21.06 15.11
C GLY A 112 -13.12 -21.60 16.54
N GLN A 113 -12.34 -21.11 17.50
CA GLN A 113 -12.50 -21.41 18.93
C GLN A 113 -13.54 -20.50 19.62
N GLY A 114 -14.18 -19.60 18.88
CA GLY A 114 -15.18 -18.67 19.41
C GLY A 114 -14.61 -17.48 20.15
N MET A 115 -13.29 -17.23 20.08
CA MET A 115 -12.68 -16.09 20.75
C MET A 115 -12.99 -14.79 20.01
N THR A 116 -13.53 -13.83 20.75
CA THR A 116 -13.81 -12.49 20.22
C THR A 116 -12.57 -11.60 20.32
N VAL A 117 -12.57 -10.47 19.60
CA VAL A 117 -11.52 -9.42 19.74
C VAL A 117 -11.38 -8.97 21.19
N ARG A 118 -12.47 -8.98 21.97
CA ARG A 118 -12.47 -8.61 23.38
C ARG A 118 -11.77 -9.65 24.25
N ASP A 119 -11.93 -10.93 23.94
CA ASP A 119 -11.28 -12.03 24.66
C ASP A 119 -9.77 -12.01 24.40
N ILE A 120 -9.39 -11.82 23.14
CA ILE A 120 -8.00 -11.62 22.72
C ILE A 120 -7.40 -10.41 23.45
N ALA A 121 -8.08 -9.26 23.42
CA ALA A 121 -7.63 -8.06 24.12
C ALA A 121 -7.42 -8.30 25.62
N LYS A 122 -8.35 -9.01 26.27
CA LYS A 122 -8.26 -9.34 27.70
C LYS A 122 -7.07 -10.25 28.01
N GLU A 123 -6.79 -11.24 27.17
CA GLU A 123 -5.69 -12.20 27.38
C GLU A 123 -4.31 -11.55 27.17
N PHE A 124 -4.20 -10.65 26.19
CA PHE A 124 -2.96 -9.91 25.92
C PHE A 124 -2.80 -8.62 26.74
N GLY A 125 -3.75 -8.29 27.62
CA GLY A 125 -3.72 -7.06 28.42
C GLY A 125 -3.83 -5.78 27.59
N LEU A 126 -4.44 -5.87 26.40
CA LEU A 126 -4.63 -4.77 25.46
C LEU A 126 -6.07 -4.24 25.52
N THR A 127 -6.30 -3.06 24.97
CA THR A 127 -7.66 -2.59 24.69
C THR A 127 -8.18 -3.22 23.39
N PRO A 128 -9.49 -3.46 23.26
CA PRO A 128 -10.06 -3.97 22.00
C PRO A 128 -9.78 -3.06 20.79
N GLN A 129 -9.71 -1.74 21.03
CA GLN A 129 -9.31 -0.75 20.04
C GLN A 129 -7.84 -0.92 19.64
N GLY A 130 -6.93 -1.06 20.60
CA GLY A 130 -5.52 -1.30 20.33
C GLY A 130 -5.29 -2.59 19.53
N VAL A 131 -5.99 -3.69 19.87
CA VAL A 131 -5.95 -4.92 19.07
C VAL A 131 -6.41 -4.66 17.63
N THR A 132 -7.49 -3.91 17.44
CA THR A 132 -7.99 -3.58 16.10
C THR A 132 -7.01 -2.71 15.32
N GLU A 133 -6.37 -1.74 15.97
CA GLU A 133 -5.34 -0.88 15.39
C GLU A 133 -4.11 -1.69 14.94
N TYR A 134 -3.62 -2.62 15.78
CA TYR A 134 -2.50 -3.47 15.41
C TYR A 134 -2.82 -4.45 14.28
N LEU A 135 -4.09 -4.87 14.17
CA LEU A 135 -4.55 -5.76 13.10
C LEU A 135 -4.99 -5.02 11.83
N PHE A 136 -5.12 -3.70 11.89
CA PHE A 136 -5.60 -2.88 10.78
C PHE A 136 -4.60 -2.90 9.61
N GLY A 137 -5.10 -3.20 8.40
CA GLY A 137 -4.27 -3.29 7.20
C GLY A 137 -3.44 -4.58 7.09
N LEU A 138 -3.35 -5.38 8.15
CA LEU A 138 -2.71 -6.70 8.11
C LEU A 138 -3.70 -7.82 7.79
N THR A 139 -4.97 -7.66 8.20
CA THR A 139 -6.03 -8.67 8.02
C THR A 139 -7.38 -7.98 7.80
N MET A 140 -8.35 -8.66 7.16
CA MET A 140 -9.73 -8.16 7.03
C MET A 140 -10.44 -8.19 8.39
N THR A 141 -10.30 -7.12 9.18
CA THR A 141 -11.02 -6.96 10.44
C THR A 141 -12.46 -6.49 10.18
N GLN A 142 -13.44 -7.25 10.69
CA GLN A 142 -14.83 -6.79 10.72
C GLN A 142 -14.92 -5.66 11.76
N HIS A 143 -15.08 -4.43 11.30
CA HIS A 143 -15.33 -3.31 12.19
C HIS A 143 -16.82 -3.35 12.59
N GLU A 144 -17.10 -3.55 13.89
CA GLU A 144 -18.45 -3.39 14.41
C GLU A 144 -18.83 -1.92 14.19
N GLY A 145 -19.84 -1.68 13.35
CA GLY A 145 -20.34 -0.33 13.11
C GLY A 145 -20.86 0.22 14.43
N ASN A 146 -20.36 1.38 14.85
CA ASN A 146 -20.88 2.10 16.01
C ASN A 146 -22.28 2.67 15.70
N GLY A 147 -23.25 1.77 15.56
CA GLY A 147 -24.66 2.09 15.51
C GLY A 147 -25.14 2.32 16.94
N SER A 148 -24.74 3.45 17.52
CA SER A 148 -25.49 4.01 18.64
C SER A 148 -26.94 4.11 18.16
N ARG A 149 -27.81 3.23 18.66
CA ARG A 149 -29.25 3.39 18.51
C ARG A 149 -29.64 4.64 19.29
N THR A 150 -29.45 5.81 18.71
CA THR A 150 -30.28 6.95 19.04
C THR A 150 -31.68 6.49 18.65
N VAL A 151 -32.52 6.27 19.65
CA VAL A 151 -33.96 6.13 19.48
C VAL A 151 -34.46 7.51 19.05
N ALA A 152 -34.17 7.88 17.81
CA ALA A 152 -34.67 9.07 17.17
C ALA A 152 -35.93 8.67 16.43
N ASP A 153 -37.04 9.11 17.02
CA ASP A 153 -38.38 9.12 16.51
C ASP A 153 -38.45 9.51 15.01
N GLY A 154 -39.26 8.75 14.25
CA GLY A 154 -39.91 9.27 13.04
C GLY A 154 -39.21 9.28 11.67
N SER A 155 -37.91 8.97 11.50
CA SER A 155 -37.32 8.98 10.14
C SER A 155 -37.30 7.59 9.48
N PRO A 156 -37.82 7.41 8.23
CA PRO A 156 -37.85 6.11 7.57
C PRO A 156 -36.44 5.52 7.41
N ARG A 157 -36.24 4.31 7.94
CA ARG A 157 -34.95 3.60 7.86
C ARG A 157 -34.51 3.48 6.39
N PRO A 158 -33.28 3.90 6.03
CA PRO A 158 -32.81 3.72 4.67
C PRO A 158 -32.71 2.22 4.35
N ARG A 159 -33.47 1.80 3.34
CA ARG A 159 -33.56 0.41 2.90
C ARG A 159 -32.38 0.11 2.00
N LEU A 160 -31.32 -0.48 2.56
CA LEU A 160 -30.16 -0.90 1.79
C LEU A 160 -30.44 -2.28 1.18
N THR A 161 -30.58 -2.31 -0.15
CA THR A 161 -30.68 -3.55 -0.91
C THR A 161 -29.32 -3.84 -1.51
N VAL A 162 -28.83 -5.06 -1.33
CA VAL A 162 -27.60 -5.53 -1.96
C VAL A 162 -27.88 -5.68 -3.46
N VAL A 163 -27.45 -4.70 -4.25
CA VAL A 163 -27.48 -4.80 -5.71
C VAL A 163 -26.33 -5.73 -6.10
N ARG A 164 -26.69 -6.96 -6.50
CA ARG A 164 -25.74 -7.85 -7.16
C ARG A 164 -25.67 -7.45 -8.63
N ASP A 165 -24.44 -7.37 -9.10
CA ASP A 165 -24.01 -7.24 -10.50
C ASP A 165 -23.78 -5.81 -11.01
N TYR A 166 -22.50 -5.47 -11.14
CA TYR A 166 -22.00 -4.47 -12.08
C TYR A 166 -21.01 -5.17 -13.02
N VAL A 167 -21.43 -5.39 -14.26
CA VAL A 167 -20.51 -5.72 -15.37
C VAL A 167 -20.10 -4.37 -15.97
N SER A 168 -18.94 -3.86 -15.56
CA SER A 168 -18.26 -2.80 -16.29
C SER A 168 -17.35 -3.44 -17.33
N ALA A 169 -17.40 -2.93 -18.55
CA ALA A 169 -16.74 -3.46 -19.73
C ALA A 169 -15.32 -4.02 -19.45
N GLY A 170 -15.20 -5.35 -19.53
CA GLY A 170 -13.94 -6.05 -19.80
C GLY A 170 -12.98 -6.31 -18.65
N TYR A 171 -13.22 -5.85 -17.42
CA TYR A 171 -12.31 -6.13 -16.29
C TYR A 171 -13.06 -6.46 -15.01
N THR A 172 -12.82 -7.65 -14.46
CA THR A 172 -13.36 -8.08 -13.17
C THR A 172 -12.63 -7.35 -12.04
N VAL A 173 -13.24 -6.30 -11.49
CA VAL A 173 -12.81 -5.68 -10.24
C VAL A 173 -13.92 -5.88 -9.21
N ARG A 174 -13.66 -6.67 -8.16
CA ARG A 174 -14.59 -6.81 -7.01
C ARG A 174 -14.48 -5.56 -6.13
N THR A 175 -15.15 -4.48 -6.55
CA THR A 175 -15.31 -3.28 -5.72
C THR A 175 -16.75 -3.23 -5.20
N PHE A 176 -16.91 -3.32 -3.88
CA PHE A 176 -18.18 -3.09 -3.19
C PHE A 176 -18.39 -1.59 -3.01
N VAL A 177 -19.34 -0.99 -3.73
CA VAL A 177 -19.78 0.40 -3.51
C VAL A 177 -21.25 0.37 -3.08
N LEU A 178 -21.52 0.77 -1.84
CA LEU A 178 -22.89 1.00 -1.35
C LEU A 178 -23.35 2.37 -1.84
N ARG A 179 -24.30 2.42 -2.79
CA ARG A 179 -24.95 3.66 -3.24
C ARG A 179 -26.25 3.86 -2.45
N ALA A 180 -26.31 4.91 -1.63
CA ALA A 180 -27.56 5.35 -1.01
C ALA A 180 -28.47 5.98 -2.07
N VAL A 181 -29.67 5.42 -2.26
CA VAL A 181 -30.72 6.02 -3.08
C VAL A 181 -31.41 7.10 -2.25
N ARG A 182 -31.10 8.37 -2.51
CA ARG A 182 -31.80 9.53 -1.95
C ARG A 182 -33.05 9.77 -2.80
N THR A 183 -34.22 9.47 -2.26
CA THR A 183 -35.51 9.76 -2.88
C THR A 183 -36.13 11.01 -2.23
N ALA A 184 -36.57 11.92 -3.10
CA ALA A 184 -37.58 12.98 -2.95
C ALA A 184 -37.27 14.27 -2.16
N GLU A 185 -37.29 15.36 -2.95
CA GLU A 185 -38.01 16.62 -2.76
C GLU A 185 -37.50 17.75 -1.84
N SER A 186 -37.38 18.92 -2.50
CA SER A 186 -37.78 20.25 -2.05
C SER A 186 -36.69 21.25 -1.65
N LEU A 187 -36.82 22.45 -2.25
CA LEU A 187 -36.28 23.78 -1.92
C LEU A 187 -34.97 24.26 -2.56
N ARG A 188 -35.17 24.89 -3.74
CA ARG A 188 -34.96 26.33 -4.03
C ARG A 188 -33.60 26.99 -3.66
N PHE A 189 -33.09 27.69 -4.68
CA PHE A 189 -32.45 29.01 -4.66
C PHE A 189 -30.95 29.15 -4.36
N LEU A 190 -30.15 29.25 -5.44
CA LEU A 190 -29.28 30.38 -5.88
C LEU A 190 -28.44 29.81 -7.05
N GLY A 191 -28.34 30.33 -8.27
CA GLY A 191 -28.53 31.68 -8.77
C GLY A 191 -27.21 32.16 -9.38
N VAL A 192 -26.87 31.80 -10.63
CA VAL A 192 -25.91 32.56 -11.47
C VAL A 192 -26.30 32.43 -12.95
N ARG A 193 -26.62 33.58 -13.54
CA ARG A 193 -26.79 33.82 -14.97
C ARG A 193 -25.45 33.71 -15.69
N THR A 194 -25.39 33.03 -16.83
CA THR A 194 -24.49 33.43 -17.93
C THR A 194 -25.21 33.25 -19.25
N GLY A 195 -25.27 34.32 -20.05
CA GLY A 195 -25.88 34.35 -21.37
C GLY A 195 -24.92 33.99 -22.48
N ARG A 196 -25.49 33.64 -23.63
CA ARG A 196 -24.91 33.81 -24.97
C ARG A 196 -26.00 33.52 -26.02
N VAL A 197 -26.45 34.55 -26.73
CA VAL A 197 -26.40 34.64 -28.20
C VAL A 197 -25.97 36.07 -28.51
#